data_AF-A0A3G6MBY8-F1
#
_entry.id   AF-A0A3G6MBY8-F1
#
_cell.length_a   1.000
_cell.length_b   1.000
_cell.length_c   1.000
_cell.angle_alpha   90.00
_cell.angle_beta   90.00
_cell.angle_gamma   90.00
#
_symmetry.space_group_name_H-M   'P 1'
#
loop_
_entity.id
_entity.type
_entity.pdbx_description
1 polymer ?
#
loop_
_entity_poly.entity_id
_entity_poly.type
_entity_poly.pdbx_seq_one_letter_code
_entity_poly.pdbx_strand_id
1 'polypeptide(L)'
;MKKNFLTLVALVGASSLVIAQVGINTSSPGSTLDIVAKNATGTTTNVDGLLIPRVDRQRAQSMAGVQTSTIIYVNNAGSGTQTGTAVNIDAVGYYYYNGTVWAKLSSSSGVNIYNSDGTLTGNRVVTQADKTLAFNGTATNAFSVDGTTLSVDAANDRVGIGTTTPSVKLDVAQAIGTSEATQFRIINTSPVAANNTALMGFNSYNGGGATWGMGTIQNSASATDNNFHIMFSSGGNYNKFFTIRPNTGFTGILTATPQRTLHVNGSLQVTNELNVGGNGTTAGSAGTAGQILTSAGAGTAPTWQALPASVNIYNSDGTLTGNRTVTQGANRLTFNGTATNAFSVDGTTLSVDAANDRIGIGNAAPANKLHVTAGSDPLRLDGVVAGNSGTDQLMAINPSGVVKKLGTVEDLGIPRPAVFRLDTDQNDFLNGIGIGGSQVVPMSMITNGISGLTYNAATSTVTLPQGIYQISFVYEGVHNSPGCTISSYFVNFPLNNVEQRVHSTAVHSEGVVSNHGGTVNYTTTVPAGQTWQIRLGRGQSGNCSGPGMTLVKLSTQVLIYKIGNN
;
A
#
# COMPACT_ATOMS: atom_id res chain seq x y z
N MET A 1 71.63 151.42 -61.84
CA MET A 1 72.94 151.30 -61.14
C MET A 1 72.82 150.23 -60.04
N LYS A 2 73.74 149.24 -60.03
CA LYS A 2 74.21 148.33 -58.93
C LYS A 2 73.16 147.43 -58.20
N LYS A 3 73.12 146.08 -58.37
CA LYS A 3 73.96 144.91 -57.91
C LYS A 3 73.80 144.49 -56.42
N ASN A 4 73.42 143.20 -56.18
CA ASN A 4 73.93 142.17 -55.22
C ASN A 4 72.81 141.19 -54.74
N PHE A 5 72.78 139.87 -55.01
CA PHE A 5 73.56 138.67 -54.59
C PHE A 5 73.26 138.06 -53.19
N LEU A 6 72.47 136.95 -53.19
CA LEU A 6 72.60 135.61 -52.55
C LEU A 6 72.82 135.37 -51.04
N THR A 7 72.01 134.45 -50.47
CA THR A 7 72.31 133.29 -49.54
C THR A 7 70.95 132.68 -49.10
N LEU A 8 70.70 131.40 -48.76
CA LEU A 8 71.48 130.17 -48.53
C LEU A 8 70.48 128.97 -48.49
N VAL A 9 70.96 127.78 -48.84
CA VAL A 9 70.30 126.46 -48.80
C VAL A 9 70.13 125.92 -47.37
N ALA A 10 68.95 125.39 -47.03
CA ALA A 10 68.68 124.34 -46.04
C ALA A 10 67.29 123.73 -46.35
N LEU A 11 67.16 122.55 -46.95
CA LEU A 11 67.35 121.20 -46.42
C LEU A 11 65.99 120.49 -46.41
N VAL A 12 65.90 119.47 -47.27
CA VAL A 12 64.96 118.35 -47.29
C VAL A 12 64.71 117.82 -45.85
N GLY A 13 63.45 117.64 -45.44
CA GLY A 13 63.14 116.99 -44.17
C GLY A 13 61.69 117.12 -43.67
N ALA A 14 60.71 116.58 -44.40
CA ALA A 14 59.47 116.00 -43.84
C ALA A 14 58.58 115.43 -44.97
N SER A 15 58.84 114.19 -45.37
CA SER A 15 57.83 113.35 -46.02
C SER A 15 56.74 113.01 -45.01
N SER A 16 55.61 113.70 -45.03
CA SER A 16 54.38 113.14 -44.46
C SER A 16 53.66 112.38 -45.57
N LEU A 17 53.80 111.06 -45.57
CA LEU A 17 52.85 110.16 -46.23
C LEU A 17 51.46 110.52 -45.71
N VAL A 18 50.67 111.24 -46.50
CA VAL A 18 49.27 111.50 -46.15
C VAL A 18 48.54 110.18 -46.36
N ILE A 19 48.31 109.45 -45.27
CA ILE A 19 47.49 108.24 -45.34
C ILE A 19 46.06 108.67 -45.67
N ALA A 20 45.42 108.03 -46.66
CA ALA A 20 44.05 108.33 -47.10
C ALA A 20 42.96 107.93 -46.08
N GLN A 21 43.34 107.68 -44.81
CA GLN A 21 42.43 107.38 -43.73
C GLN A 21 41.77 108.68 -43.24
N VAL A 22 40.47 108.60 -42.98
CA VAL A 22 39.72 109.71 -42.38
C VAL A 22 39.53 109.40 -40.90
N GLY A 23 40.12 110.22 -40.04
CA GLY A 23 39.83 110.21 -38.60
C GLY A 23 38.80 111.26 -38.26
N ILE A 24 37.75 110.89 -37.54
CA ILE A 24 36.83 111.83 -36.89
C ILE A 24 37.09 111.75 -35.38
N ASN A 25 37.48 112.87 -34.80
CA ASN A 25 37.90 113.00 -33.39
C ASN A 25 39.12 112.15 -32.97
N THR A 26 39.89 111.61 -33.92
CA THR A 26 41.21 110.99 -33.69
C THR A 26 42.23 111.47 -34.72
N SER A 27 43.46 111.73 -34.29
CA SER A 27 44.58 112.08 -35.17
C SER A 27 45.39 110.87 -35.65
N SER A 28 45.05 109.66 -35.18
CA SER A 28 45.66 108.40 -35.60
C SER A 28 44.54 107.39 -35.89
N PRO A 29 43.97 107.40 -37.09
CA PRO A 29 42.87 106.51 -37.46
C PRO A 29 43.34 105.04 -37.54
N GLY A 30 42.66 104.13 -36.86
CA GLY A 30 42.94 102.70 -36.90
C GLY A 30 42.39 101.97 -38.13
N SER A 31 41.54 102.63 -38.93
CA SER A 31 40.95 102.07 -40.15
C SER A 31 40.72 103.15 -41.22
N THR A 32 40.24 102.78 -42.41
CA THR A 32 39.97 103.72 -43.51
C THR A 32 39.04 104.88 -43.10
N LEU A 33 38.06 104.60 -42.22
CA LEU A 33 37.27 105.60 -41.53
C LEU A 33 37.19 105.21 -40.05
N ASP A 34 37.92 105.94 -39.21
CA ASP A 34 37.89 105.74 -37.76
C ASP A 34 37.14 106.89 -37.09
N ILE A 35 36.08 106.54 -36.36
CA ILE A 35 35.24 107.48 -35.63
C ILE A 35 35.34 107.13 -34.15
N VAL A 36 36.11 107.92 -33.42
CA VAL A 36 36.26 107.76 -31.97
C VAL A 36 35.32 108.73 -31.26
N ALA A 37 34.70 108.26 -30.17
CA ALA A 37 33.86 109.12 -29.33
C ALA A 37 34.69 110.29 -28.80
N LYS A 38 34.15 111.51 -28.84
CA LYS A 38 34.85 112.69 -28.34
C LYS A 38 35.13 112.57 -26.85
N ASN A 39 34.20 111.95 -26.11
CA ASN A 39 34.38 111.56 -24.72
C ASN A 39 34.05 110.07 -24.59
N ALA A 40 35.06 109.20 -24.70
CA ALA A 40 34.86 107.75 -24.68
C ALA A 40 34.36 107.17 -23.34
N THR A 41 34.36 107.95 -22.25
CA THR A 41 33.91 107.54 -20.90
C THR A 41 33.27 108.71 -20.14
N GLY A 42 32.38 108.43 -19.19
CA GLY A 42 31.77 109.44 -18.29
C GLY A 42 30.26 109.65 -18.47
N THR A 43 29.69 110.66 -17.80
CA THR A 43 28.24 110.98 -17.79
C THR A 43 27.85 112.10 -18.75
N THR A 44 28.72 112.43 -19.72
CA THR A 44 28.45 113.54 -20.64
C THR A 44 27.24 113.21 -21.52
N THR A 45 26.37 114.18 -21.79
CA THR A 45 25.18 114.01 -22.63
C THR A 45 25.45 114.29 -24.11
N ASN A 46 26.72 114.39 -24.50
CA ASN A 46 27.09 114.61 -25.89
C ASN A 46 26.77 113.35 -26.70
N VAL A 47 26.20 113.56 -27.89
CA VAL A 47 25.86 112.45 -28.79
C VAL A 47 27.06 112.15 -29.68
N ASP A 48 27.79 111.09 -29.33
CA ASP A 48 28.78 110.46 -30.21
C ASP A 48 28.11 109.31 -30.98
N GLY A 49 28.28 109.26 -32.29
CA GLY A 49 27.72 108.18 -33.10
C GLY A 49 27.79 108.47 -34.59
N LEU A 50 27.61 107.42 -35.40
CA LEU A 50 27.50 107.55 -36.85
C LEU A 50 26.03 107.54 -37.25
N LEU A 51 25.54 108.66 -37.77
CA LEU A 51 24.22 108.71 -38.40
C LEU A 51 24.29 108.05 -39.78
N ILE A 52 23.85 106.80 -39.81
CA ILE A 52 23.62 106.05 -41.04
C ILE A 52 22.43 106.67 -41.80
N PRO A 53 22.43 106.71 -43.15
CA PRO A 53 21.32 107.22 -43.94
C PRO A 53 19.98 106.65 -43.49
N ARG A 54 19.05 107.56 -43.16
CA ARG A 54 17.70 107.21 -42.73
C ARG A 54 16.77 107.25 -43.92
N VAL A 55 16.08 106.15 -44.19
CA VAL A 55 15.14 106.03 -45.30
C VAL A 55 13.89 105.31 -44.84
N ASP A 56 12.75 105.54 -45.51
CA ASP A 56 11.58 104.70 -45.29
C ASP A 56 11.70 103.38 -46.09
N ARG A 57 10.81 102.42 -45.82
CA ARG A 57 10.84 101.12 -46.50
C ARG A 57 10.65 101.26 -48.01
N GLN A 58 9.77 102.16 -48.47
CA GLN A 58 9.53 102.35 -49.91
C GLN A 58 10.78 102.88 -50.61
N ARG A 59 11.50 103.77 -49.95
CA ARG A 59 12.77 104.32 -50.43
C ARG A 59 13.83 103.23 -50.49
N ALA A 60 13.99 102.43 -49.44
CA ALA A 60 14.91 101.29 -49.45
C ALA A 60 14.58 100.26 -50.55
N GLN A 61 13.29 99.97 -50.75
CA GLN A 61 12.79 99.07 -51.80
C GLN A 61 13.12 99.60 -53.21
N SER A 62 13.08 100.92 -53.38
CA SER A 62 13.27 101.58 -54.68
C SER A 62 14.74 101.86 -55.02
N MET A 63 15.69 101.55 -54.12
CA MET A 63 17.12 101.73 -54.41
C MET A 63 17.60 100.66 -55.39
N ALA A 64 18.23 101.09 -56.49
CA ALA A 64 18.85 100.21 -57.48
C ALA A 64 20.38 100.33 -57.42
N GLY A 65 21.10 99.25 -57.75
CA GLY A 65 22.56 99.23 -57.78
C GLY A 65 23.24 99.38 -56.41
N VAL A 66 22.56 99.03 -55.33
CA VAL A 66 23.09 99.14 -53.95
C VAL A 66 24.29 98.21 -53.77
N GLN A 67 25.44 98.75 -53.33
CA GLN A 67 26.58 97.91 -53.00
C GLN A 67 26.29 97.03 -51.78
N THR A 68 26.72 95.78 -51.83
CA THR A 68 26.72 94.88 -50.67
C THR A 68 27.47 95.51 -49.50
N SER A 69 26.96 95.32 -48.29
CA SER A 69 27.42 95.95 -47.04
C SER A 69 26.98 97.40 -46.84
N THR A 70 26.18 97.97 -47.76
CA THR A 70 25.54 99.27 -47.49
C THR A 70 24.64 99.15 -46.27
N ILE A 71 24.80 100.00 -45.27
CA ILE A 71 23.93 100.05 -44.09
C ILE A 71 22.98 101.24 -44.22
N ILE A 72 21.72 101.03 -43.88
CA ILE A 72 20.69 102.05 -43.75
C ILE A 72 19.99 101.90 -42.39
N TYR A 73 19.40 102.99 -41.92
CA TYR A 73 18.40 102.93 -40.86
C TYR A 73 17.03 103.13 -41.49
N VAL A 74 16.16 102.13 -41.41
CA VAL A 74 14.78 102.28 -41.85
C VAL A 74 14.00 102.99 -40.75
N ASN A 75 13.61 104.25 -40.97
CA ASN A 75 12.91 105.06 -39.98
C ASN A 75 11.37 104.96 -40.04
N ASN A 76 10.84 104.37 -41.11
CA ASN A 76 9.42 104.08 -41.27
C ASN A 76 9.23 102.79 -42.08
N ALA A 77 8.74 101.74 -41.43
CA ALA A 77 8.48 100.45 -42.06
C ALA A 77 7.05 100.30 -42.63
N GLY A 78 6.20 101.34 -42.54
CA GLY A 78 4.83 101.32 -43.05
C GLY A 78 4.68 101.70 -44.53
N SER A 79 5.65 102.44 -45.11
CA SER A 79 5.65 102.85 -46.53
C SER A 79 5.97 101.69 -47.49
N GLY A 80 5.39 101.61 -48.69
CA GLY A 80 5.70 100.55 -49.67
C GLY A 80 5.24 99.15 -49.23
N THR A 81 5.77 98.08 -49.83
CA THR A 81 5.40 96.69 -49.52
C THR A 81 6.60 95.87 -49.08
N GLN A 82 6.38 94.87 -48.23
CA GLN A 82 7.43 93.97 -47.75
C GLN A 82 7.74 92.89 -48.81
N THR A 83 8.20 93.30 -49.98
CA THR A 83 8.51 92.42 -51.13
C THR A 83 9.78 92.87 -51.84
N GLY A 84 10.35 91.99 -52.68
CA GLY A 84 11.58 92.27 -53.41
C GLY A 84 12.78 92.50 -52.48
N THR A 85 13.61 93.51 -52.76
CA THR A 85 14.79 93.84 -51.95
C THR A 85 14.45 94.26 -50.52
N ALA A 86 13.21 94.70 -50.25
CA ALA A 86 12.76 95.16 -48.92
C ALA A 86 12.00 94.08 -48.11
N VAL A 87 12.02 92.81 -48.54
CA VAL A 87 11.22 91.73 -47.93
C VAL A 87 11.49 91.48 -46.44
N ASN A 88 12.64 91.85 -45.90
CA ASN A 88 12.93 91.68 -44.47
C ASN A 88 12.68 92.95 -43.64
N ILE A 89 12.19 94.04 -44.25
CA ILE A 89 11.88 95.30 -43.56
C ILE A 89 10.43 95.24 -43.02
N ASP A 90 10.26 94.50 -41.93
CA ASP A 90 9.03 94.35 -41.12
C ASP A 90 8.91 95.38 -39.98
N ALA A 91 10.02 96.03 -39.59
CA ALA A 91 10.06 96.97 -38.47
C ALA A 91 11.05 98.12 -38.72
N VAL A 92 10.90 99.21 -37.98
CA VAL A 92 11.90 100.28 -37.91
C VAL A 92 13.18 99.70 -37.30
N GLY A 93 14.34 99.98 -37.88
CA GLY A 93 15.61 99.42 -37.41
C GLY A 93 16.78 99.57 -38.37
N TYR A 94 17.92 99.01 -37.99
CA TYR A 94 19.10 98.96 -38.84
C TYR A 94 19.03 97.78 -39.81
N TYR A 95 19.39 98.06 -41.06
CA TYR A 95 19.43 97.08 -42.14
C TYR A 95 20.73 97.23 -42.92
N TYR A 96 21.26 96.11 -43.39
CA TYR A 96 22.36 96.12 -44.36
C TYR A 96 21.96 95.39 -45.64
N TYR A 97 22.44 95.86 -46.78
CA TYR A 97 22.21 95.19 -48.04
C TYR A 97 23.16 94.01 -48.17
N ASN A 98 22.63 92.79 -48.23
CA ASN A 98 23.45 91.56 -48.31
C ASN A 98 23.79 91.15 -49.75
N GLY A 99 23.47 91.98 -50.74
CA GLY A 99 23.61 91.68 -52.16
C GLY A 99 22.29 91.30 -52.84
N THR A 100 21.27 90.89 -52.06
CA THR A 100 19.96 90.49 -52.58
C THR A 100 18.81 91.25 -51.93
N VAL A 101 18.86 91.43 -50.61
CA VAL A 101 17.81 92.07 -49.81
C VAL A 101 18.41 92.90 -48.67
N TRP A 102 17.62 93.81 -48.14
CA TRP A 102 17.90 94.53 -46.90
C TRP A 102 17.70 93.60 -45.70
N ALA A 103 18.77 93.00 -45.18
CA ALA A 103 18.73 92.13 -44.02
C ALA A 103 18.72 92.94 -42.72
N LYS A 104 17.83 92.57 -41.78
CA LYS A 104 17.74 93.24 -40.47
C LYS A 104 18.98 92.92 -39.64
N LEU A 105 19.57 93.94 -39.03
CA LEU A 105 20.60 93.79 -38.01
C LEU A 105 19.92 93.59 -36.64
N SER A 106 19.53 92.35 -36.29
CA SER A 106 18.82 92.05 -35.03
C SER A 106 19.63 91.22 -34.04
N SER A 107 19.45 91.45 -32.73
CA SER A 107 20.14 90.75 -31.63
C SER A 107 19.30 89.73 -30.86
N SER A 108 18.04 89.45 -31.24
CA SER A 108 17.16 88.57 -30.48
C SER A 108 17.19 87.12 -30.99
N SER A 109 17.82 86.20 -30.25
CA SER A 109 17.63 84.76 -30.42
C SER A 109 16.20 84.37 -30.04
N GLY A 110 15.49 83.62 -30.89
CA GLY A 110 14.09 83.24 -30.68
C GLY A 110 13.85 82.43 -29.38
N VAL A 111 12.59 82.38 -28.91
CA VAL A 111 12.19 81.59 -27.74
C VAL A 111 12.37 80.10 -28.03
N ASN A 112 13.14 79.41 -27.20
CA ASN A 112 13.47 77.99 -27.34
C ASN A 112 13.58 77.32 -25.95
N ILE A 113 13.50 75.98 -25.93
CA ILE A 113 13.81 75.20 -24.73
C ILE A 113 15.32 75.22 -24.49
N TYR A 114 16.12 75.03 -25.53
CA TYR A 114 17.59 75.17 -25.53
C TYR A 114 18.14 75.37 -26.96
N ASN A 115 19.23 76.14 -27.12
CA ASN A 115 19.89 76.38 -28.42
C ASN A 115 21.30 75.74 -28.52
N SER A 116 21.96 75.46 -27.40
CA SER A 116 23.34 74.93 -27.31
C SER A 116 23.58 74.41 -25.89
N ASP A 117 24.42 73.38 -25.70
CA ASP A 117 24.77 72.79 -24.38
C ASP A 117 25.11 73.83 -23.29
N GLY A 118 24.75 73.53 -22.02
CA GLY A 118 25.00 74.40 -20.88
C GLY A 118 24.12 74.12 -19.64
N THR A 119 24.06 75.10 -18.73
CA THR A 119 23.27 75.03 -17.48
C THR A 119 22.03 75.93 -17.56
N LEU A 120 20.91 75.50 -17.00
CA LEU A 120 19.74 76.36 -16.83
C LEU A 120 20.00 77.37 -15.69
N THR A 121 19.84 78.67 -15.95
CA THR A 121 19.98 79.74 -14.94
C THR A 121 18.73 79.93 -14.07
N GLY A 122 17.67 79.16 -14.34
CA GLY A 122 16.42 79.15 -13.61
C GLY A 122 15.48 78.06 -14.12
N ASN A 123 14.42 77.78 -13.37
CA ASN A 123 13.42 76.77 -13.73
C ASN A 123 12.76 77.12 -15.07
N ARG A 124 12.52 76.11 -15.90
CA ARG A 124 11.76 76.23 -17.15
C ARG A 124 10.48 75.43 -17.04
N VAL A 125 9.39 75.98 -17.58
CA VAL A 125 8.10 75.29 -17.72
C VAL A 125 7.74 75.28 -19.20
N VAL A 126 7.52 74.10 -19.78
CA VAL A 126 7.03 73.95 -21.15
C VAL A 126 5.52 73.74 -21.11
N THR A 127 4.74 74.75 -21.54
CA THR A 127 3.28 74.65 -21.61
C THR A 127 2.88 74.14 -23.00
N GLN A 128 2.35 72.91 -23.09
CA GLN A 128 2.07 72.25 -24.38
C GLN A 128 0.65 72.48 -24.92
N ALA A 129 -0.31 72.92 -24.09
CA ALA A 129 -1.74 72.95 -24.42
C ALA A 129 -2.22 71.60 -24.98
N ASP A 130 -2.76 71.56 -26.21
CA ASP A 130 -3.20 70.35 -26.91
C ASP A 130 -2.11 69.71 -27.78
N LYS A 131 -0.87 70.21 -27.71
CA LYS A 131 0.28 69.74 -28.52
C LYS A 131 1.11 68.72 -27.75
N THR A 132 1.96 67.98 -28.47
CA THR A 132 2.91 67.02 -27.91
C THR A 132 4.35 67.49 -28.08
N LEU A 133 5.19 67.32 -27.07
CA LEU A 133 6.64 67.40 -27.14
C LEU A 133 7.21 65.98 -27.32
N ALA A 134 7.56 65.64 -28.55
CA ALA A 134 8.10 64.32 -28.88
C ALA A 134 9.62 64.36 -29.00
N PHE A 135 10.29 63.35 -28.45
CA PHE A 135 11.71 63.10 -28.63
C PHE A 135 11.88 61.91 -29.59
N ASN A 136 11.95 62.20 -30.90
CA ASN A 136 12.06 61.19 -31.96
C ASN A 136 13.51 60.74 -32.18
N GLY A 137 14.06 60.04 -31.19
CA GLY A 137 15.38 59.42 -31.30
C GLY A 137 15.35 58.08 -32.04
N THR A 138 16.48 57.71 -32.66
CA THR A 138 16.69 56.37 -33.26
C THR A 138 17.89 55.65 -32.65
N ALA A 139 18.50 56.23 -31.62
CA ALA A 139 19.69 55.72 -30.94
C ALA A 139 19.34 55.10 -29.57
N THR A 140 20.29 54.36 -29.01
CA THR A 140 20.25 53.97 -27.60
C THR A 140 20.43 55.21 -26.71
N ASN A 141 19.80 55.23 -25.52
CA ASN A 141 19.84 56.37 -24.59
C ASN A 141 19.47 57.73 -25.23
N ALA A 142 18.56 57.72 -26.21
CA ALA A 142 18.20 58.92 -26.97
C ALA A 142 17.43 59.97 -26.15
N PHE A 143 16.76 59.53 -25.07
CA PHE A 143 16.28 60.41 -24.01
C PHE A 143 16.85 59.91 -22.68
N SER A 144 17.60 60.77 -21.99
CA SER A 144 18.32 60.41 -20.77
C SER A 144 18.08 61.47 -19.70
N VAL A 145 17.83 61.02 -18.47
CA VAL A 145 17.85 61.84 -17.27
C VAL A 145 18.99 61.33 -16.40
N ASP A 146 19.99 62.19 -16.18
CA ASP A 146 21.17 61.88 -15.34
C ASP A 146 21.80 60.52 -15.67
N GLY A 147 22.04 60.28 -16.96
CA GLY A 147 22.67 59.05 -17.45
C GLY A 147 21.83 57.80 -17.17
N THR A 148 22.21 57.05 -16.15
CA THR A 148 21.59 55.76 -15.81
C THR A 148 20.26 55.91 -15.06
N THR A 149 19.92 57.08 -14.49
CA THR A 149 18.68 57.21 -13.70
C THR A 149 17.42 56.88 -14.51
N LEU A 150 17.27 57.45 -15.69
CA LEU A 150 16.26 57.06 -16.68
C LEU A 150 16.87 57.14 -18.08
N SER A 151 16.80 56.05 -18.82
CA SER A 151 17.23 55.95 -20.21
C SER A 151 16.10 55.41 -21.08
N VAL A 152 15.85 56.04 -22.22
CA VAL A 152 15.03 55.49 -23.28
C VAL A 152 15.95 55.09 -24.43
N ASP A 153 16.03 53.79 -24.66
CA ASP A 153 16.63 53.20 -25.85
C ASP A 153 15.59 53.19 -26.96
N ALA A 154 15.60 54.26 -27.75
CA ALA A 154 14.65 54.47 -28.83
C ALA A 154 14.95 53.58 -30.05
N ALA A 155 16.19 53.07 -30.19
CA ALA A 155 16.54 52.15 -31.28
C ALA A 155 15.82 50.79 -31.15
N ASN A 156 15.47 50.39 -29.91
CA ASN A 156 14.93 49.07 -29.61
C ASN A 156 13.60 49.11 -28.83
N ASP A 157 13.05 50.31 -28.64
CA ASP A 157 11.82 50.56 -27.87
C ASP A 157 11.89 50.01 -26.43
N ARG A 158 12.95 50.37 -25.68
CA ARG A 158 13.21 49.91 -24.31
C ARG A 158 13.42 51.07 -23.33
N VAL A 159 13.11 50.83 -22.06
CA VAL A 159 13.34 51.77 -20.95
C VAL A 159 14.30 51.15 -19.95
N GLY A 160 15.35 51.88 -19.61
CA GLY A 160 16.30 51.56 -18.54
C GLY A 160 16.11 52.46 -17.32
N ILE A 161 16.17 51.87 -16.13
CA ILE A 161 16.25 52.57 -14.85
C ILE A 161 17.46 52.00 -14.11
N GLY A 162 18.43 52.84 -13.78
CA GLY A 162 19.75 52.41 -13.30
C GLY A 162 20.69 51.86 -14.38
N THR A 163 20.30 51.90 -15.67
CA THR A 163 21.12 51.44 -16.81
C THR A 163 20.85 52.27 -18.06
N THR A 164 21.87 52.50 -18.88
CA THR A 164 21.73 53.14 -20.21
C THR A 164 21.60 52.13 -21.35
N THR A 165 21.83 50.84 -21.08
CA THR A 165 21.78 49.76 -22.06
C THR A 165 20.74 48.71 -21.64
N PRO A 166 19.44 49.05 -21.60
CA PRO A 166 18.41 48.09 -21.23
C PRO A 166 18.43 46.91 -22.21
N SER A 167 18.35 45.70 -21.71
CA SER A 167 18.35 44.47 -22.51
C SER A 167 16.93 44.03 -22.89
N VAL A 168 15.94 44.41 -22.08
CA VAL A 168 14.50 44.10 -22.22
C VAL A 168 13.66 45.37 -22.22
N LYS A 169 12.34 45.27 -22.47
CA LYS A 169 11.43 46.42 -22.58
C LYS A 169 11.48 47.37 -21.38
N LEU A 170 11.56 46.83 -20.17
CA LEU A 170 11.81 47.59 -18.94
C LEU A 170 12.94 46.88 -18.19
N ASP A 171 14.11 47.53 -18.10
CA ASP A 171 15.29 47.00 -17.43
C ASP A 171 15.60 47.88 -16.21
N VAL A 172 15.50 47.31 -15.01
CA VAL A 172 15.75 48.01 -13.75
C VAL A 172 17.01 47.42 -13.12
N ALA A 173 18.12 48.14 -13.22
CA ALA A 173 19.42 47.71 -12.76
C ALA A 173 19.83 48.43 -11.47
N GLN A 174 20.60 47.75 -10.63
CA GLN A 174 21.32 48.39 -9.54
C GLN A 174 22.54 49.12 -10.10
N ALA A 175 22.93 50.20 -9.42
CA ALA A 175 24.23 50.80 -9.65
C ALA A 175 25.35 49.80 -9.29
N ILE A 176 26.33 49.66 -10.18
CA ILE A 176 27.50 48.79 -10.00
C ILE A 176 28.20 49.15 -8.67
N GLY A 177 28.48 48.15 -7.83
CA GLY A 177 29.24 48.31 -6.58
C GLY A 177 28.44 48.72 -5.34
N THR A 178 27.11 48.64 -5.38
CA THR A 178 26.25 48.87 -4.20
C THR A 178 25.89 47.57 -3.48
N SER A 179 25.55 47.66 -2.18
CA SER A 179 25.00 46.54 -1.40
C SER A 179 23.63 46.12 -1.97
N GLU A 180 23.24 44.85 -1.78
CA GLU A 180 21.94 44.34 -2.24
C GLU A 180 20.78 45.23 -1.77
N ALA A 181 20.20 45.99 -2.71
CA ALA A 181 19.04 46.85 -2.53
C ALA A 181 17.86 46.38 -3.40
N THR A 182 16.63 46.61 -2.95
CA THR A 182 15.43 46.33 -3.75
C THR A 182 15.40 47.21 -5.01
N GLN A 183 15.53 46.60 -6.19
CA GLN A 183 15.46 47.29 -7.49
C GLN A 183 14.04 47.67 -7.87
N PHE A 184 13.06 46.85 -7.51
CA PHE A 184 11.65 47.07 -7.81
C PHE A 184 10.78 46.67 -6.62
N ARG A 185 9.95 47.59 -6.13
CA ARG A 185 9.10 47.40 -4.96
C ARG A 185 7.65 47.75 -5.30
N ILE A 186 6.76 46.76 -5.22
CA ILE A 186 5.31 46.98 -5.27
C ILE A 186 4.81 47.11 -3.83
N ILE A 187 4.13 48.21 -3.53
CA ILE A 187 3.51 48.45 -2.22
C ILE A 187 2.08 48.88 -2.44
N ASN A 188 1.19 48.37 -1.59
CA ASN A 188 -0.11 48.98 -1.37
C ASN A 188 -0.07 49.70 -0.02
N THR A 189 -0.14 51.04 -0.05
CA THR A 189 0.33 51.92 1.02
C THR A 189 -0.56 52.01 2.25
N SER A 190 -1.65 51.24 2.35
CA SER A 190 -2.46 51.18 3.57
C SER A 190 -1.73 50.36 4.65
N PRO A 191 -1.17 50.99 5.70
CA PRO A 191 -0.28 50.31 6.64
C PRO A 191 -1.02 49.46 7.69
N VAL A 192 -2.36 49.46 7.67
CA VAL A 192 -3.22 48.91 8.75
C VAL A 192 -4.41 48.09 8.26
N ALA A 193 -4.61 47.94 6.94
CA ALA A 193 -5.72 47.16 6.42
C ALA A 193 -5.35 45.67 6.34
N ALA A 194 -5.96 44.83 7.18
CA ALA A 194 -5.94 43.39 6.97
C ALA A 194 -6.51 43.06 5.58
N ASN A 195 -5.93 42.06 4.92
CA ASN A 195 -6.17 41.68 3.53
C ASN A 195 -5.68 42.70 2.47
N ASN A 196 -4.86 43.67 2.85
CA ASN A 196 -4.23 44.54 1.88
C ASN A 196 -3.24 43.74 1.01
N THR A 197 -3.27 43.97 -0.31
CA THR A 197 -2.52 43.15 -1.27
C THR A 197 -1.54 44.01 -2.07
N ALA A 198 -0.32 43.52 -2.23
CA ALA A 198 0.69 44.08 -3.13
C ALA A 198 1.07 43.00 -4.14
N LEU A 199 0.50 43.08 -5.35
CA LEU A 199 0.56 42.01 -6.34
C LEU A 199 1.19 42.48 -7.65
N MET A 200 2.03 41.62 -8.23
CA MET A 200 2.37 41.64 -9.64
C MET A 200 1.44 40.69 -10.39
N GLY A 201 0.76 41.20 -11.42
CA GLY A 201 -0.16 40.44 -12.25
C GLY A 201 0.46 39.98 -13.57
N PHE A 202 0.08 38.79 -14.04
CA PHE A 202 0.47 38.25 -15.34
C PHE A 202 -0.75 37.79 -16.13
N ASN A 203 -0.76 38.14 -17.42
CA ASN A 203 -1.78 37.76 -18.39
C ASN A 203 -1.15 37.23 -19.67
N SER A 204 -1.73 36.17 -20.21
CA SER A 204 -1.49 35.70 -21.57
C SER A 204 -2.56 36.17 -22.56
N TYR A 205 -3.71 36.67 -22.07
CA TYR A 205 -4.86 37.09 -22.87
C TYR A 205 -5.18 38.57 -22.66
N ASN A 206 -5.68 39.23 -23.72
CA ASN A 206 -6.06 40.65 -23.73
C ASN A 206 -7.47 40.90 -23.15
N GLY A 207 -7.76 40.28 -22.01
CA GLY A 207 -8.98 40.49 -21.22
C GLY A 207 -8.66 41.28 -19.94
N GLY A 208 -9.68 41.83 -19.28
CA GLY A 208 -9.47 42.57 -18.02
C GLY A 208 -8.89 41.71 -16.88
N GLY A 209 -8.19 42.34 -15.92
CA GLY A 209 -7.62 41.72 -14.70
C GLY A 209 -6.51 40.69 -14.97
N ALA A 210 -5.58 40.47 -14.03
CA ALA A 210 -4.51 39.48 -14.21
C ALA A 210 -4.95 38.04 -13.89
N THR A 211 -4.62 37.07 -14.76
CA THR A 211 -4.90 35.63 -14.62
C THR A 211 -4.07 35.01 -13.50
N TRP A 212 -2.80 35.40 -13.39
CA TRP A 212 -1.92 34.98 -12.31
C TRP A 212 -1.48 36.19 -11.50
N GLY A 213 -1.40 36.02 -10.19
CA GLY A 213 -0.89 37.02 -9.26
C GLY A 213 0.22 36.42 -8.39
N MET A 214 1.30 37.17 -8.20
CA MET A 214 2.30 36.87 -7.18
C MET A 214 2.53 38.10 -6.32
N GLY A 215 2.72 37.89 -5.02
CA GLY A 215 2.96 39.00 -4.11
C GLY A 215 2.56 38.69 -2.69
N THR A 216 2.30 39.73 -1.91
CA THR A 216 2.00 39.60 -0.49
C THR A 216 0.57 39.99 -0.18
N ILE A 217 0.02 39.35 0.85
CA ILE A 217 -1.22 39.74 1.50
C ILE A 217 -0.93 39.96 2.97
N GLN A 218 -1.31 41.12 3.47
CA GLN A 218 -1.17 41.48 4.87
C GLN A 218 -2.28 40.81 5.70
N ASN A 219 -1.91 40.01 6.69
CA ASN A 219 -2.88 39.25 7.49
C ASN A 219 -3.45 40.07 8.64
N SER A 220 -2.68 41.03 9.16
CA SER A 220 -3.05 41.88 10.29
C SER A 220 -2.48 43.29 10.15
N ALA A 221 -2.82 44.18 11.09
CA ALA A 221 -2.26 45.54 11.12
C ALA A 221 -0.74 45.59 11.40
N SER A 222 -0.08 44.44 11.68
CA SER A 222 1.37 44.38 11.80
C SER A 222 2.05 44.46 10.43
N ALA A 223 2.99 45.38 10.26
CA ALA A 223 3.74 45.58 9.02
C ALA A 223 4.59 44.35 8.61
N THR A 224 4.84 43.42 9.53
CA THR A 224 5.63 42.20 9.28
C THR A 224 4.79 40.93 9.13
N ASP A 225 3.47 41.01 9.33
CA ASP A 225 2.57 39.86 9.23
C ASP A 225 1.98 39.77 7.82
N ASN A 226 2.85 39.45 6.87
CA ASN A 226 2.50 39.28 5.47
C ASN A 226 2.80 37.86 5.02
N ASN A 227 1.84 37.24 4.34
CA ASN A 227 2.07 35.98 3.65
C ASN A 227 2.46 36.25 2.20
N PHE A 228 3.41 35.48 1.69
CA PHE A 228 3.68 35.46 0.26
C PHE A 228 2.76 34.43 -0.42
N HIS A 229 2.23 34.81 -1.58
CA HIS A 229 1.28 33.98 -2.31
C HIS A 229 1.60 33.93 -3.81
N ILE A 230 1.35 32.75 -4.39
CA ILE A 230 1.12 32.58 -5.83
C ILE A 230 -0.34 32.18 -6.01
N MET A 231 -1.04 32.93 -6.86
CA MET A 231 -2.48 32.90 -6.96
C MET A 231 -2.95 32.84 -8.41
N PHE A 232 -4.10 32.22 -8.60
CA PHE A 232 -4.79 32.15 -9.90
C PHE A 232 -6.16 32.81 -9.79
N SER A 233 -6.46 33.72 -10.72
CA SER A 233 -7.73 34.43 -10.81
C SER A 233 -8.74 33.64 -11.63
N SER A 234 -9.94 33.47 -11.09
CA SER A 234 -11.09 32.88 -11.80
C SER A 234 -12.12 33.94 -12.23
N GLY A 235 -11.69 35.17 -12.50
CA GLY A 235 -12.54 36.25 -13.02
C GLY A 235 -13.18 37.17 -11.98
N GLY A 236 -12.78 37.07 -10.71
CA GLY A 236 -13.26 37.98 -9.66
C GLY A 236 -12.53 37.87 -8.32
N ASN A 237 -11.89 36.72 -8.05
CA ASN A 237 -11.07 36.49 -6.86
C ASN A 237 -9.81 35.71 -7.20
N TYR A 238 -8.77 35.87 -6.39
CA TYR A 238 -7.55 35.08 -6.43
C TYR A 238 -7.67 33.85 -5.53
N ASN A 239 -7.56 32.67 -6.12
CA ASN A 239 -7.39 31.41 -5.41
C ASN A 239 -5.91 31.23 -5.05
N LYS A 240 -5.61 30.91 -3.78
CA LYS A 240 -4.24 30.77 -3.25
C LYS A 240 -3.73 29.36 -3.51
N PHE A 241 -2.83 29.21 -4.48
CA PHE A 241 -2.24 27.92 -4.85
C PHE A 241 -1.01 27.59 -4.04
N PHE A 242 -0.18 28.60 -3.77
CA PHE A 242 1.03 28.46 -2.98
C PHE A 242 1.06 29.58 -1.93
N THR A 243 1.36 29.23 -0.69
CA THR A 243 1.40 30.18 0.43
C THR A 243 2.62 29.93 1.28
N ILE A 244 3.42 30.97 1.53
CA ILE A 244 4.48 30.96 2.55
C ILE A 244 4.05 31.86 3.70
N ARG A 245 4.17 31.33 4.92
CA ARG A 245 3.97 32.06 6.18
C ARG A 245 5.30 32.30 6.87
N PRO A 246 5.90 33.49 6.74
CA PRO A 246 7.24 33.76 7.28
C PRO A 246 7.32 33.60 8.80
N ASN A 247 6.24 33.91 9.52
CA ASN A 247 6.17 33.80 10.98
C ASN A 247 6.26 32.35 11.50
N THR A 248 5.86 31.35 10.70
CA THR A 248 5.97 29.93 11.08
C THR A 248 6.99 29.17 10.23
N GLY A 249 7.47 29.73 9.12
CA GLY A 249 8.29 29.04 8.13
C GLY A 249 7.54 27.95 7.36
N PHE A 250 6.20 28.02 7.31
CA PHE A 250 5.38 26.98 6.69
C PHE A 250 4.98 27.32 5.26
N THR A 251 4.99 26.30 4.41
CA THR A 251 4.59 26.35 3.01
C THR A 251 3.34 25.50 2.80
N GLY A 252 2.29 26.12 2.26
CA GLY A 252 1.05 25.46 1.87
C GLY A 252 0.91 25.35 0.36
N ILE A 253 0.51 24.18 -0.13
CA ILE A 253 0.07 23.95 -1.50
C ILE A 253 -1.43 23.65 -1.47
N LEU A 254 -2.23 24.45 -2.18
CA LEU A 254 -3.70 24.44 -2.14
C LEU A 254 -4.29 24.68 -0.73
N THR A 255 -3.54 25.35 0.13
CA THR A 255 -3.99 25.77 1.46
C THR A 255 -3.30 27.06 1.89
N ALA A 256 -4.09 28.00 2.42
CA ALA A 256 -3.57 29.26 2.95
C ALA A 256 -3.21 29.18 4.46
N THR A 257 -3.51 28.05 5.10
CA THR A 257 -3.31 27.78 6.54
C THR A 257 -2.51 26.48 6.70
N PRO A 258 -1.25 26.42 6.23
CA PRO A 258 -0.42 25.24 6.42
C PRO A 258 -0.25 24.93 7.92
N GLN A 259 -0.29 23.64 8.28
CA GLN A 259 -0.18 23.17 9.67
C GLN A 259 1.18 22.50 9.95
N ARG A 260 2.02 22.37 8.92
CA ARG A 260 3.36 21.81 8.94
C ARG A 260 4.23 22.56 7.93
N THR A 261 5.55 22.38 8.00
CA THR A 261 6.53 23.02 7.11
C THR A 261 6.18 22.88 5.63
N LEU A 262 5.71 21.71 5.22
CA LEU A 262 5.03 21.51 3.95
C LEU A 262 3.66 20.89 4.22
N HIS A 263 2.59 21.58 3.80
CA HIS A 263 1.22 21.07 3.86
C HIS A 263 0.63 21.07 2.45
N VAL A 264 0.45 19.88 1.88
CA VAL A 264 -0.26 19.70 0.61
C VAL A 264 -1.71 19.31 0.92
N ASN A 265 -2.64 20.20 0.59
CA ASN A 265 -4.08 19.92 0.71
C ASN A 265 -4.61 19.37 -0.61
N GLY A 266 -4.20 18.14 -0.93
CA GLY A 266 -4.48 17.46 -2.20
C GLY A 266 -3.63 16.19 -2.35
N SER A 267 -3.65 15.58 -3.54
CA SER A 267 -2.84 14.40 -3.84
C SER A 267 -1.35 14.75 -3.97
N LEU A 268 -0.49 13.89 -3.43
CA LEU A 268 0.97 13.92 -3.64
C LEU A 268 1.39 12.73 -4.48
N GLN A 269 2.06 12.98 -5.61
CA GLN A 269 2.72 11.95 -6.42
C GLN A 269 4.24 12.11 -6.32
N VAL A 270 4.95 11.01 -6.08
CA VAL A 270 6.42 10.95 -6.02
C VAL A 270 6.86 9.91 -7.06
N THR A 271 7.72 10.30 -8.01
CA THR A 271 8.04 9.48 -9.19
C THR A 271 9.34 8.68 -9.08
N ASN A 272 10.32 9.17 -8.32
CA ASN A 272 11.61 8.49 -8.16
C ASN A 272 11.70 7.79 -6.80
N GLU A 273 11.84 8.56 -5.73
CA GLU A 273 11.99 8.02 -4.37
C GLU A 273 11.44 8.99 -3.31
N LEU A 274 11.06 8.42 -2.15
CA LEU A 274 10.71 9.17 -0.94
C LEU A 274 11.77 8.90 0.13
N ASN A 275 12.70 9.84 0.31
CA ASN A 275 13.68 9.77 1.40
C ASN A 275 13.08 10.22 2.72
N VAL A 276 13.15 9.36 3.74
CA VAL A 276 12.73 9.68 5.11
C VAL A 276 13.90 9.53 6.09
N GLY A 277 13.89 10.30 7.17
CA GLY A 277 15.04 10.41 8.08
C GLY A 277 16.06 11.46 7.66
N GLY A 278 17.29 11.34 8.15
CA GLY A 278 18.35 12.31 7.90
C GLY A 278 18.26 13.58 8.76
N ASN A 279 18.94 14.65 8.35
CA ASN A 279 18.95 15.97 8.97
C ASN A 279 19.26 17.07 7.94
N GLY A 280 19.45 18.32 8.37
CA GLY A 280 19.71 19.46 7.48
C GLY A 280 20.97 19.35 6.60
N THR A 281 21.87 18.42 6.90
CA THR A 281 23.14 18.19 6.18
C THR A 281 23.36 16.73 5.75
N THR A 282 22.42 15.83 6.05
CA THR A 282 22.55 14.39 5.77
C THR A 282 21.25 13.87 5.18
N ALA A 283 21.31 13.27 3.99
CA ALA A 283 20.14 12.70 3.33
C ALA A 283 19.51 11.57 4.15
N GLY A 284 18.18 11.42 4.04
CA GLY A 284 17.45 10.26 4.56
C GLY A 284 17.65 9.01 3.71
N SER A 285 16.85 7.97 3.98
CA SER A 285 16.87 6.70 3.24
C SER A 285 15.58 6.51 2.42
N ALA A 286 15.73 5.99 1.19
CA ALA A 286 14.63 5.55 0.33
C ALA A 286 14.15 4.11 0.63
N GLY A 287 14.82 3.43 1.56
CA GLY A 287 14.57 2.02 1.86
C GLY A 287 15.16 1.08 0.80
N THR A 288 14.85 -0.20 0.93
CA THR A 288 15.17 -1.26 -0.03
C THR A 288 13.89 -1.96 -0.51
N ALA A 289 13.99 -2.70 -1.62
CA ALA A 289 12.85 -3.37 -2.23
C ALA A 289 12.12 -4.31 -1.23
N GLY A 290 10.79 -4.24 -1.20
CA GLY A 290 9.94 -5.05 -0.32
C GLY A 290 9.78 -4.51 1.10
N GLN A 291 10.43 -3.39 1.45
CA GLN A 291 10.19 -2.72 2.71
C GLN A 291 8.88 -1.92 2.70
N ILE A 292 8.30 -1.78 3.88
CA ILE A 292 7.17 -0.89 4.16
C ILE A 292 7.66 0.29 5.02
N LEU A 293 7.02 1.43 4.86
CA LEU A 293 7.27 2.59 5.70
C LEU A 293 6.47 2.44 7.00
N THR A 294 7.14 2.53 8.14
CA THR A 294 6.53 2.42 9.46
C THR A 294 6.73 3.69 10.27
N SER A 295 5.69 4.10 11.00
CA SER A 295 5.80 5.24 11.91
C SER A 295 6.68 4.89 13.10
N ALA A 296 7.66 5.74 13.41
CA ALA A 296 8.49 5.61 14.62
C ALA A 296 7.89 6.35 15.85
N GLY A 297 6.73 6.99 15.68
CA GLY A 297 6.11 7.83 16.71
C GLY A 297 6.29 9.33 16.45
N ALA A 298 5.79 10.15 17.38
CA ALA A 298 5.81 11.61 17.26
C ALA A 298 7.23 12.17 17.41
N GLY A 299 7.62 13.13 16.55
CA GLY A 299 8.92 13.80 16.59
C GLY A 299 10.08 13.00 16.00
N THR A 300 9.88 11.73 15.66
CA THR A 300 10.86 10.86 15.02
C THR A 300 10.50 10.62 13.56
N ALA A 301 11.50 10.55 12.69
CA ALA A 301 11.26 10.18 11.30
C ALA A 301 10.77 8.73 11.17
N PRO A 302 9.85 8.43 10.25
CA PRO A 302 9.45 7.06 9.97
C PRO A 302 10.63 6.24 9.42
N THR A 303 10.58 4.92 9.58
CA THR A 303 11.65 4.01 9.17
C THR A 303 11.14 2.97 8.18
N TRP A 304 11.98 2.63 7.21
CA TRP A 304 11.74 1.51 6.31
C TRP A 304 12.03 0.20 7.03
N GLN A 305 11.04 -0.71 7.06
CA GLN A 305 11.15 -2.01 7.72
C GLN A 305 10.75 -3.11 6.76
N ALA A 306 11.31 -4.31 6.93
CA ALA A 306 10.87 -5.48 6.19
C ALA A 306 9.39 -5.76 6.48
N LEU A 307 8.65 -6.22 5.46
CA LEU A 307 7.28 -6.67 5.65
C LEU A 307 7.26 -7.77 6.73
N PRO A 308 6.49 -7.63 7.83
CA PRO A 308 6.46 -8.65 8.86
C PRO A 308 6.05 -10.01 8.27
N ALA A 309 6.86 -11.04 8.49
CA ALA A 309 6.48 -12.39 8.11
C ALA A 309 5.24 -12.78 8.93
N SER A 310 4.10 -12.97 8.27
CA SER A 310 2.91 -13.49 8.92
C SER A 310 3.24 -14.86 9.51
N VAL A 311 3.17 -14.99 10.83
CA VAL A 311 3.30 -16.27 11.52
C VAL A 311 1.99 -17.04 11.33
N ASN A 312 1.94 -17.92 10.34
CA ASN A 312 0.79 -18.79 10.06
C ASN A 312 1.26 -20.23 9.84
N ILE A 313 0.30 -21.17 9.81
CA ILE A 313 0.57 -22.58 9.47
C ILE A 313 0.71 -22.73 7.93
N TYR A 314 -0.01 -21.91 7.14
CA TYR A 314 0.20 -21.66 5.69
C TYR A 314 -0.72 -20.50 5.22
N ASN A 315 -0.31 -19.76 4.17
CA ASN A 315 -1.13 -18.72 3.52
C ASN A 315 -1.47 -19.04 2.05
N SER A 316 -0.79 -20.01 1.44
CA SER A 316 -0.97 -20.47 0.06
C SER A 316 -0.59 -21.94 -0.05
N ASP A 317 -1.03 -22.61 -1.13
CA ASP A 317 -0.54 -23.95 -1.47
C ASP A 317 0.98 -23.93 -1.56
N GLY A 318 1.65 -24.88 -0.88
CA GLY A 318 3.11 -24.88 -0.82
C GLY A 318 3.69 -26.04 -0.02
N THR A 319 5.01 -26.18 -0.07
CA THR A 319 5.76 -27.27 0.59
C THR A 319 6.30 -26.81 1.94
N LEU A 320 6.09 -27.61 2.98
CA LEU A 320 6.78 -27.41 4.26
C LEU A 320 8.27 -27.75 4.09
N THR A 321 9.15 -26.76 4.22
CA THR A 321 10.62 -26.89 4.16
C THR A 321 11.28 -27.57 5.39
N GLY A 322 10.50 -28.22 6.25
CA GLY A 322 10.90 -28.68 7.59
C GLY A 322 9.72 -29.04 8.51
N ASN A 323 9.98 -29.59 9.69
CA ASN A 323 8.92 -29.98 10.62
C ASN A 323 8.26 -28.76 11.28
N ARG A 324 6.94 -28.79 11.44
CA ARG A 324 6.17 -27.75 12.17
C ARG A 324 5.55 -28.38 13.41
N THR A 325 5.62 -27.67 14.53
CA THR A 325 4.91 -28.04 15.77
C THR A 325 3.82 -27.00 16.05
N VAL A 326 2.57 -27.44 16.18
CA VAL A 326 1.45 -26.57 16.57
C VAL A 326 1.16 -26.77 18.05
N THR A 327 1.64 -25.85 18.89
CA THR A 327 1.39 -25.86 20.34
C THR A 327 0.06 -25.17 20.64
N GLN A 328 -0.97 -25.94 20.98
CA GLN A 328 -2.33 -25.42 21.17
C GLN A 328 -2.60 -24.86 22.58
N GLY A 329 -1.85 -25.30 23.61
CA GLY A 329 -2.15 -24.95 25.00
C GLY A 329 -3.56 -25.44 25.40
N ALA A 330 -4.36 -24.56 26.00
CA ALA A 330 -5.76 -24.85 26.32
C ALA A 330 -6.73 -24.69 25.12
N ASN A 331 -6.21 -24.30 23.94
CA ASN A 331 -7.03 -24.01 22.77
C ASN A 331 -7.22 -25.24 21.87
N ARG A 332 -8.13 -25.13 20.89
CA ARG A 332 -8.40 -26.14 19.88
C ARG A 332 -8.04 -25.62 18.49
N LEU A 333 -7.37 -26.44 17.70
CA LEU A 333 -7.23 -26.32 16.25
C LEU A 333 -8.43 -27.02 15.62
N THR A 334 -9.47 -26.24 15.30
CA THR A 334 -10.73 -26.77 14.79
C THR A 334 -10.75 -26.67 13.26
N PHE A 335 -10.97 -27.80 12.59
CA PHE A 335 -11.27 -27.86 11.16
C PHE A 335 -12.79 -27.95 10.99
N ASN A 336 -13.43 -26.83 10.63
CA ASN A 336 -14.90 -26.75 10.47
C ASN A 336 -15.31 -27.01 9.01
N GLY A 337 -15.26 -28.27 8.60
CA GLY A 337 -15.68 -28.70 7.27
C GLY A 337 -17.16 -29.08 7.22
N THR A 338 -17.81 -28.92 6.06
CA THR A 338 -19.19 -29.38 5.81
C THR A 338 -19.28 -30.34 4.63
N ALA A 339 -18.13 -30.73 4.06
CA ALA A 339 -18.04 -31.56 2.87
C ALA A 339 -17.50 -32.96 3.19
N THR A 340 -17.69 -33.88 2.24
CA THR A 340 -16.94 -35.15 2.20
C THR A 340 -15.45 -34.85 2.04
N ASN A 341 -14.58 -35.61 2.71
CA ASN A 341 -13.13 -35.44 2.64
C ASN A 341 -12.62 -34.03 3.03
N ALA A 342 -13.31 -33.35 3.96
CA ALA A 342 -13.01 -31.97 4.35
C ALA A 342 -11.70 -31.83 5.16
N PHE A 343 -11.28 -32.89 5.85
CA PHE A 343 -9.92 -33.03 6.37
C PHE A 343 -9.33 -34.31 5.79
N SER A 344 -8.23 -34.18 5.05
CA SER A 344 -7.69 -35.24 4.21
C SER A 344 -6.18 -35.34 4.33
N VAL A 345 -5.69 -36.58 4.41
CA VAL A 345 -4.28 -36.92 4.23
C VAL A 345 -4.16 -37.65 2.90
N ASP A 346 -3.58 -36.97 1.91
CA ASP A 346 -3.37 -37.47 0.54
C ASP A 346 -4.63 -38.08 -0.12
N GLY A 347 -5.79 -37.46 0.12
CA GLY A 347 -7.05 -37.90 -0.44
C GLY A 347 -7.69 -39.07 0.31
N THR A 348 -6.99 -40.21 0.42
CA THR A 348 -7.57 -41.48 0.90
C THR A 348 -6.92 -42.04 2.16
N THR A 349 -5.68 -41.67 2.51
CA THR A 349 -4.97 -42.28 3.66
C THR A 349 -5.77 -42.11 4.96
N LEU A 350 -6.19 -40.87 5.24
CA LEU A 350 -7.16 -40.55 6.27
C LEU A 350 -8.09 -39.50 5.70
N SER A 351 -9.40 -39.75 5.77
CA SER A 351 -10.42 -38.85 5.29
C SER A 351 -11.48 -38.63 6.36
N VAL A 352 -11.78 -37.37 6.66
CA VAL A 352 -12.93 -36.99 7.47
C VAL A 352 -14.02 -36.50 6.52
N ASP A 353 -15.08 -37.29 6.42
CA ASP A 353 -16.32 -36.90 5.79
C ASP A 353 -17.16 -36.14 6.82
N ALA A 354 -16.96 -34.82 6.83
CA ALA A 354 -17.62 -33.92 7.76
C ALA A 354 -19.10 -33.69 7.41
N ALA A 355 -19.51 -33.98 6.17
CA ALA A 355 -20.91 -33.89 5.77
C ALA A 355 -21.79 -34.97 6.45
N ASN A 356 -21.20 -36.12 6.82
CA ASN A 356 -21.94 -37.29 7.33
C ASN A 356 -21.40 -37.81 8.69
N ASP A 357 -20.44 -37.09 9.28
CA ASP A 357 -19.71 -37.47 10.48
C ASP A 357 -19.11 -38.88 10.38
N ARG A 358 -18.28 -39.12 9.36
CA ARG A 358 -17.63 -40.42 9.09
C ARG A 358 -16.12 -40.28 8.93
N ILE A 359 -15.41 -41.35 9.25
CA ILE A 359 -13.97 -41.48 9.06
C ILE A 359 -13.70 -42.59 8.06
N GLY A 360 -12.92 -42.25 7.03
CA GLY A 360 -12.38 -43.18 6.06
C GLY A 360 -10.88 -43.40 6.25
N ILE A 361 -10.46 -44.66 6.17
CA ILE A 361 -9.05 -45.07 6.10
C ILE A 361 -8.88 -45.84 4.79
N GLY A 362 -8.02 -45.35 3.89
CA GLY A 362 -7.93 -45.86 2.51
C GLY A 362 -9.16 -45.56 1.64
N ASN A 363 -10.04 -44.65 2.08
CA ASN A 363 -11.31 -44.36 1.40
C ASN A 363 -11.76 -42.91 1.65
N ALA A 364 -11.93 -42.12 0.59
CA ALA A 364 -12.36 -40.71 0.67
C ALA A 364 -13.88 -40.52 0.79
N ALA A 365 -14.66 -41.59 0.60
CA ALA A 365 -16.12 -41.60 0.67
C ALA A 365 -16.57 -42.77 1.58
N PRO A 366 -16.27 -42.71 2.89
CA PRO A 366 -16.66 -43.76 3.83
C PRO A 366 -18.17 -43.98 3.80
N ALA A 367 -18.66 -45.21 3.93
CA ALA A 367 -20.11 -45.50 3.96
C ALA A 367 -20.64 -45.66 5.40
N ASN A 368 -19.76 -46.05 6.32
CA ASN A 368 -20.03 -46.26 7.74
C ASN A 368 -19.26 -45.24 8.60
N LYS A 369 -19.61 -45.12 9.89
CA LYS A 369 -18.93 -44.20 10.83
C LYS A 369 -17.41 -44.37 10.83
N LEU A 370 -16.94 -45.61 10.76
CA LEU A 370 -15.58 -45.97 10.41
C LEU A 370 -15.65 -46.90 9.20
N HIS A 371 -14.99 -46.54 8.11
CA HIS A 371 -14.87 -47.39 6.91
C HIS A 371 -13.40 -47.53 6.55
N VAL A 372 -12.90 -48.76 6.66
CA VAL A 372 -11.52 -49.09 6.30
C VAL A 372 -11.54 -49.88 4.99
N THR A 373 -10.77 -49.42 4.01
CA THR A 373 -10.59 -50.11 2.73
C THR A 373 -9.11 -50.35 2.53
N ALA A 374 -8.71 -51.63 2.46
CA ALA A 374 -7.32 -52.03 2.23
C ALA A 374 -7.28 -53.27 1.32
N GLY A 375 -6.19 -53.41 0.56
CA GLY A 375 -5.96 -54.59 -0.30
C GLY A 375 -5.64 -55.86 0.49
N SER A 376 -5.12 -55.72 1.71
CA SER A 376 -4.80 -56.82 2.62
C SER A 376 -4.91 -56.34 4.07
N ASP A 377 -5.31 -57.23 4.98
CA ASP A 377 -5.30 -57.05 6.44
C ASP A 377 -5.87 -55.69 6.94
N PRO A 378 -7.14 -55.37 6.65
CA PRO A 378 -7.70 -54.04 6.89
C PRO A 378 -7.79 -53.63 8.37
N LEU A 379 -7.79 -54.58 9.31
CA LEU A 379 -7.89 -54.28 10.74
C LEU A 379 -7.02 -55.23 11.56
N ARG A 380 -6.12 -54.66 12.35
CA ARG A 380 -5.39 -55.34 13.42
C ARG A 380 -5.66 -54.63 14.74
N LEU A 381 -5.95 -55.41 15.78
CA LEU A 381 -6.17 -54.92 17.14
C LEU A 381 -5.17 -55.60 18.08
N ASP A 382 -4.16 -54.87 18.53
CA ASP A 382 -3.23 -55.36 19.54
C ASP A 382 -3.78 -55.10 20.95
N GLY A 383 -3.47 -55.99 21.90
CA GLY A 383 -3.93 -55.88 23.29
C GLY A 383 -5.35 -56.36 23.55
N VAL A 384 -5.95 -57.13 22.63
CA VAL A 384 -7.20 -57.85 22.91
C VAL A 384 -7.01 -58.85 24.06
N VAL A 385 -8.00 -58.97 24.93
CA VAL A 385 -7.97 -59.86 26.11
C VAL A 385 -8.79 -61.13 25.89
N ALA A 386 -8.60 -62.13 26.75
CA ALA A 386 -9.41 -63.34 26.73
C ALA A 386 -10.89 -63.00 26.98
N GLY A 387 -11.77 -63.47 26.09
CA GLY A 387 -13.21 -63.25 26.22
C GLY A 387 -13.91 -64.26 27.14
N ASN A 388 -15.07 -63.87 27.67
CA ASN A 388 -15.99 -64.71 28.41
C ASN A 388 -17.08 -65.26 27.49
N SER A 389 -17.10 -66.58 27.29
CA SER A 389 -18.00 -67.26 26.36
C SER A 389 -19.50 -67.12 26.68
N GLY A 390 -19.87 -66.78 27.93
CA GLY A 390 -21.26 -66.64 28.36
C GLY A 390 -21.79 -65.21 28.37
N THR A 391 -20.92 -64.20 28.19
CA THR A 391 -21.33 -62.78 28.20
C THR A 391 -20.87 -62.01 26.98
N ASP A 392 -19.73 -62.37 26.40
CA ASP A 392 -19.14 -61.63 25.30
C ASP A 392 -19.79 -62.05 23.98
N GLN A 393 -20.13 -61.05 23.18
CA GLN A 393 -20.79 -61.27 21.91
C GLN A 393 -19.77 -61.51 20.81
N LEU A 394 -20.07 -62.47 19.94
CA LEU A 394 -19.28 -62.72 18.75
C LEU A 394 -19.49 -61.61 17.72
N MET A 395 -18.37 -61.05 17.28
CA MET A 395 -18.30 -60.17 16.13
C MET A 395 -18.43 -61.01 14.85
N ALA A 396 -19.30 -60.59 13.96
CA ALA A 396 -19.41 -61.16 12.62
C ALA A 396 -19.36 -60.06 11.58
N ILE A 397 -19.01 -60.45 10.35
CA ILE A 397 -18.94 -59.55 9.20
C ILE A 397 -19.91 -60.10 8.16
N ASN A 398 -20.83 -59.26 7.69
CA ASN A 398 -21.73 -59.65 6.62
C ASN A 398 -21.01 -59.62 5.25
N PRO A 399 -21.64 -60.09 4.16
CA PRO A 399 -21.01 -60.09 2.83
C PRO A 399 -20.59 -58.70 2.32
N SER A 400 -21.18 -57.62 2.84
CA SER A 400 -20.83 -56.24 2.48
C SER A 400 -19.76 -55.62 3.39
N GLY A 401 -19.11 -56.40 4.27
CA GLY A 401 -18.04 -55.92 5.16
C GLY A 401 -18.53 -55.18 6.42
N VAL A 402 -19.83 -55.12 6.68
CA VAL A 402 -20.38 -54.44 7.86
C VAL A 402 -20.34 -55.37 9.07
N VAL A 403 -19.76 -54.86 10.16
CA VAL A 403 -19.69 -55.53 11.45
C VAL A 403 -21.07 -55.68 12.08
N LYS A 404 -21.35 -56.87 12.63
CA LYS A 404 -22.58 -57.26 13.32
C LYS A 404 -22.24 -58.06 14.59
N LYS A 405 -23.23 -58.21 15.47
CA LYS A 405 -23.20 -59.13 16.62
C LYS A 405 -24.07 -60.34 16.33
N LEU A 406 -23.65 -61.54 16.74
CA LEU A 406 -24.43 -62.78 16.56
C LEU A 406 -25.00 -63.37 17.85
N GLY A 407 -24.53 -62.93 19.03
CA GLY A 407 -24.83 -63.55 20.32
C GLY A 407 -23.55 -64.04 20.98
N THR A 408 -23.67 -64.68 22.14
CA THR A 408 -22.55 -65.32 22.84
C THR A 408 -22.17 -66.65 22.18
N VAL A 409 -21.05 -67.24 22.58
CA VAL A 409 -20.67 -68.58 22.10
C VAL A 409 -21.72 -69.63 22.53
N GLU A 410 -22.35 -69.43 23.69
CA GLU A 410 -23.40 -70.31 24.21
C GLU A 410 -24.71 -70.19 23.41
N ASP A 411 -25.01 -69.02 22.85
CA ASP A 411 -26.23 -68.79 22.05
C ASP A 411 -26.18 -69.51 20.68
N LEU A 412 -25.00 -69.83 20.17
CA LEU A 412 -24.85 -70.51 18.87
C LEU A 412 -25.21 -72.01 18.92
N GLY A 413 -25.48 -72.57 20.10
CA GLY A 413 -25.88 -73.97 20.25
C GLY A 413 -24.82 -74.98 19.79
N ILE A 414 -23.54 -74.60 19.76
CA ILE A 414 -22.44 -75.48 19.35
C ILE A 414 -22.27 -76.57 20.42
N PRO A 415 -22.54 -77.87 20.12
CA PRO A 415 -22.49 -78.91 21.14
C PRO A 415 -21.06 -79.13 21.65
N ARG A 416 -20.85 -78.94 22.96
CA ARG A 416 -19.58 -79.23 23.64
C ARG A 416 -19.81 -80.39 24.62
N PRO A 417 -19.23 -81.58 24.42
CA PRO A 417 -19.58 -82.74 25.24
C PRO A 417 -18.91 -82.71 26.62
N ALA A 418 -19.57 -83.32 27.60
CA ALA A 418 -18.91 -83.89 28.76
C ALA A 418 -18.80 -85.42 28.57
N VAL A 419 -17.61 -85.97 28.82
CA VAL A 419 -17.34 -87.41 28.67
C VAL A 419 -16.87 -87.96 29.99
N PHE A 420 -17.47 -89.06 30.41
CA PHE A 420 -17.12 -89.83 31.58
C PHE A 420 -16.73 -91.23 31.15
N ARG A 421 -15.79 -91.85 31.84
CA ARG A 421 -15.28 -93.18 31.49
C ARG A 421 -14.98 -93.98 32.74
N LEU A 422 -15.24 -95.27 32.68
CA LEU A 422 -14.81 -96.22 33.71
C LEU A 422 -13.31 -96.52 33.52
N ASP A 423 -12.46 -96.25 34.50
CA ASP A 423 -11.01 -96.48 34.35
C ASP A 423 -10.52 -97.81 34.94
N THR A 424 -11.33 -98.47 35.77
CA THR A 424 -10.99 -99.77 36.38
C THR A 424 -12.10 -100.77 36.20
N ASP A 425 -11.74 -102.01 35.85
CA ASP A 425 -12.70 -103.10 35.66
C ASP A 425 -13.50 -103.31 36.94
N GLN A 426 -14.83 -103.31 36.82
CA GLN A 426 -15.70 -103.61 37.96
C GLN A 426 -16.08 -105.08 37.89
N ASN A 427 -15.31 -105.91 38.58
CA ASN A 427 -15.58 -107.34 38.66
C ASN A 427 -16.91 -107.58 39.38
N ASP A 428 -17.73 -108.48 38.82
CA ASP A 428 -19.01 -108.88 39.39
C ASP A 428 -19.97 -107.70 39.68
N PHE A 429 -19.97 -106.69 38.79
CA PHE A 429 -20.53 -105.35 39.07
C PHE A 429 -21.99 -105.33 39.55
N LEU A 430 -22.85 -106.25 39.08
CA LEU A 430 -24.26 -106.35 39.50
C LEU A 430 -24.56 -107.61 40.31
N ASN A 431 -23.55 -108.28 40.84
CA ASN A 431 -23.75 -109.46 41.67
C ASN A 431 -24.54 -109.11 42.95
N GLY A 432 -25.54 -109.92 43.28
CA GLY A 432 -26.46 -109.66 44.39
C GLY A 432 -27.51 -108.56 44.13
N ILE A 433 -27.49 -107.88 42.98
CA ILE A 433 -28.49 -106.87 42.62
C ILE A 433 -29.72 -107.54 41.99
N GLY A 434 -30.87 -107.39 42.64
CA GLY A 434 -32.15 -107.90 42.16
C GLY A 434 -32.60 -107.25 40.85
N ILE A 435 -33.52 -107.93 40.14
CA ILE A 435 -34.15 -107.39 38.93
C ILE A 435 -34.79 -106.03 39.27
N GLY A 436 -34.51 -105.00 38.44
CA GLY A 436 -35.00 -103.63 38.66
C GLY A 436 -34.16 -102.79 39.63
N GLY A 437 -33.15 -103.39 40.28
CA GLY A 437 -32.12 -102.70 41.07
C GLY A 437 -30.96 -102.18 40.21
N SER A 438 -30.18 -101.25 40.77
CA SER A 438 -29.01 -100.67 40.08
C SER A 438 -27.86 -100.34 41.03
N GLN A 439 -26.65 -100.33 40.48
CA GLN A 439 -25.42 -99.98 41.19
C GLN A 439 -24.76 -98.76 40.55
N VAL A 440 -24.05 -97.98 41.36
CA VAL A 440 -23.28 -96.80 40.90
C VAL A 440 -22.09 -97.28 40.09
N VAL A 441 -21.89 -96.69 38.90
CA VAL A 441 -20.73 -96.98 38.06
C VAL A 441 -19.67 -95.93 38.37
N PRO A 442 -18.53 -96.31 38.98
CA PRO A 442 -17.52 -95.36 39.43
C PRO A 442 -16.74 -94.81 38.23
N MET A 443 -17.20 -93.68 37.70
CA MET A 443 -16.59 -93.08 36.52
C MET A 443 -15.55 -92.01 36.90
N SER A 444 -14.69 -91.70 35.93
CA SER A 444 -13.85 -90.50 35.93
C SER A 444 -14.39 -89.53 34.88
N MET A 445 -14.32 -88.23 35.15
CA MET A 445 -14.57 -87.21 34.13
C MET A 445 -13.33 -87.09 33.24
N ILE A 446 -13.51 -87.31 31.93
CA ILE A 446 -12.45 -87.22 30.93
C ILE A 446 -12.37 -85.81 30.35
N THR A 447 -13.52 -85.21 30.05
CA THR A 447 -13.60 -83.82 29.60
C THR A 447 -14.95 -83.23 29.97
N ASN A 448 -15.00 -81.91 30.13
CA ASN A 448 -16.23 -81.17 30.33
C ASN A 448 -16.22 -79.89 29.49
N GLY A 449 -16.90 -79.95 28.35
CA GLY A 449 -17.15 -78.79 27.52
C GLY A 449 -18.42 -78.01 27.88
N ILE A 450 -19.24 -78.53 28.81
CA ILE A 450 -20.54 -77.95 29.18
C ILE A 450 -20.32 -76.91 30.30
N SER A 451 -20.47 -75.64 29.94
CA SER A 451 -20.44 -74.51 30.89
C SER A 451 -21.47 -74.71 32.01
N GLY A 452 -21.02 -74.65 33.27
CA GLY A 452 -21.87 -74.83 34.46
C GLY A 452 -22.09 -76.28 34.93
N LEU A 453 -21.65 -77.30 34.18
CA LEU A 453 -21.71 -78.69 34.62
C LEU A 453 -20.64 -78.96 35.68
N THR A 454 -21.02 -79.65 36.76
CA THR A 454 -20.08 -80.11 37.80
C THR A 454 -20.21 -81.62 38.02
N TYR A 455 -19.17 -82.24 38.58
CA TYR A 455 -19.13 -83.68 38.82
C TYR A 455 -18.51 -84.02 40.17
N ASN A 456 -19.19 -84.86 40.93
CA ASN A 456 -18.69 -85.45 42.16
C ASN A 456 -18.22 -86.88 41.88
N ALA A 457 -16.90 -87.08 41.84
CA ALA A 457 -16.29 -88.38 41.57
C ALA A 457 -16.55 -89.41 42.68
N ALA A 458 -16.68 -89.00 43.94
CA ALA A 458 -16.90 -89.91 45.06
C ALA A 458 -18.26 -90.63 44.97
N THR A 459 -19.26 -89.97 44.38
CA THR A 459 -20.61 -90.52 44.22
C THR A 459 -20.97 -90.82 42.76
N SER A 460 -20.10 -90.50 41.81
CA SER A 460 -20.38 -90.50 40.37
C SER A 460 -21.66 -89.74 40.01
N THR A 461 -21.81 -88.55 40.58
CA THR A 461 -22.99 -87.70 40.38
C THR A 461 -22.62 -86.48 39.54
N VAL A 462 -23.36 -86.29 38.44
CA VAL A 462 -23.26 -85.13 37.54
C VAL A 462 -24.32 -84.11 37.95
N THR A 463 -23.96 -82.84 38.07
CA THR A 463 -24.93 -81.73 38.22
C THR A 463 -25.04 -81.02 36.88
N LEU A 464 -26.22 -81.05 36.28
CA LEU A 464 -26.50 -80.50 34.97
C LEU A 464 -27.04 -79.06 35.10
N PRO A 465 -26.53 -78.09 34.32
CA PRO A 465 -27.16 -76.79 34.19
C PRO A 465 -28.46 -76.90 33.36
N GLN A 466 -29.24 -75.83 33.27
CA GLN A 466 -30.44 -75.84 32.42
C GLN A 466 -30.08 -76.09 30.96
N GLY A 467 -30.83 -76.97 30.29
CA GLY A 467 -30.66 -77.21 28.87
C GLY A 467 -31.37 -78.46 28.35
N ILE A 468 -31.22 -78.66 27.04
CA ILE A 468 -31.60 -79.87 26.34
C ILE A 468 -30.33 -80.68 26.11
N TYR A 469 -30.36 -81.95 26.49
CA TYR A 469 -29.22 -82.85 26.49
C TYR A 469 -29.49 -84.12 25.70
N GLN A 470 -28.49 -84.59 24.96
CA GLN A 470 -28.41 -85.98 24.50
C GLN A 470 -27.39 -86.72 25.36
N ILE A 471 -27.85 -87.75 26.07
CA ILE A 471 -27.01 -88.57 26.94
C ILE A 471 -26.91 -89.98 26.36
N SER A 472 -25.67 -90.46 26.20
CA SER A 472 -25.34 -91.79 25.72
C SER A 472 -24.57 -92.54 26.79
N PHE A 473 -25.13 -93.64 27.29
CA PHE A 473 -24.42 -94.58 28.15
C PHE A 473 -23.94 -95.76 27.30
N VAL A 474 -22.65 -95.84 27.06
CA VAL A 474 -21.98 -96.96 26.42
C VAL A 474 -21.50 -97.91 27.52
N TYR A 475 -21.90 -99.18 27.46
CA TYR A 475 -21.36 -100.22 28.34
C TYR A 475 -20.70 -101.30 27.51
N GLU A 476 -19.70 -101.94 28.10
CA GLU A 476 -19.14 -103.19 27.62
C GLU A 476 -18.99 -104.12 28.83
N GLY A 477 -19.56 -105.31 28.76
CA GLY A 477 -19.50 -106.30 29.83
C GLY A 477 -18.91 -107.62 29.35
N VAL A 478 -18.27 -108.34 30.27
CA VAL A 478 -17.91 -109.75 30.12
C VAL A 478 -18.99 -110.60 30.78
N HIS A 479 -19.45 -111.65 30.09
CA HIS A 479 -20.62 -112.44 30.45
C HIS A 479 -20.28 -113.93 30.55
N ASN A 480 -19.33 -114.27 31.41
CA ASN A 480 -18.74 -115.62 31.44
C ASN A 480 -19.39 -116.58 32.44
N SER A 481 -20.45 -116.16 33.12
CA SER A 481 -21.24 -117.06 33.97
C SER A 481 -21.99 -118.08 33.10
N PRO A 482 -21.89 -119.39 33.39
CA PRO A 482 -22.72 -120.39 32.71
C PRO A 482 -24.22 -120.09 32.85
N GLY A 483 -24.99 -120.27 31.78
CA GLY A 483 -26.40 -119.89 31.65
C GLY A 483 -26.69 -118.42 31.27
N CYS A 484 -25.67 -117.55 31.17
CA CYS A 484 -25.83 -116.13 30.83
C CYS A 484 -25.79 -115.90 29.32
N THR A 485 -26.97 -115.87 28.70
CA THR A 485 -27.14 -115.72 27.24
C THR A 485 -27.90 -114.47 26.83
N ILE A 486 -28.47 -113.74 27.80
CA ILE A 486 -29.21 -112.50 27.57
C ILE A 486 -28.79 -111.48 28.62
N SER A 487 -28.01 -110.49 28.17
CA SER A 487 -27.76 -109.28 28.95
C SER A 487 -28.97 -108.36 28.83
N SER A 488 -29.48 -107.88 29.97
CA SER A 488 -30.48 -106.83 30.00
C SER A 488 -30.06 -105.82 31.04
N TYR A 489 -29.82 -104.60 30.60
CA TYR A 489 -29.46 -103.49 31.45
C TYR A 489 -30.45 -102.35 31.30
N PHE A 490 -30.49 -101.46 32.28
CA PHE A 490 -31.21 -100.20 32.14
C PHE A 490 -30.39 -99.06 32.71
N VAL A 491 -30.66 -97.86 32.19
CA VAL A 491 -30.17 -96.60 32.74
C VAL A 491 -31.39 -95.74 33.03
N ASN A 492 -31.41 -95.15 34.22
CA ASN A 492 -32.38 -94.14 34.59
C ASN A 492 -31.77 -92.79 34.21
N PHE A 493 -32.24 -92.14 33.16
CA PHE A 493 -31.76 -90.81 32.73
C PHE A 493 -32.52 -89.69 33.45
N PRO A 494 -31.92 -88.52 33.67
CA PRO A 494 -32.63 -87.39 34.25
C PRO A 494 -33.70 -86.89 33.26
N LEU A 495 -34.88 -86.55 33.74
CA LEU A 495 -35.96 -85.91 32.97
C LEU A 495 -36.68 -84.92 33.88
N ASN A 496 -36.50 -83.62 33.65
CA ASN A 496 -36.98 -82.59 34.57
C ASN A 496 -36.51 -82.86 36.02
N ASN A 497 -37.45 -83.03 36.95
CA ASN A 497 -37.18 -83.38 38.36
C ASN A 497 -37.39 -84.89 38.66
N VAL A 498 -37.53 -85.73 37.63
CA VAL A 498 -37.73 -87.20 37.73
C VAL A 498 -36.68 -87.96 36.91
N GLU A 499 -36.74 -89.30 36.92
CA GLU A 499 -35.90 -90.14 36.07
C GLU A 499 -36.73 -90.91 35.03
N GLN A 500 -36.22 -91.02 33.80
CA GLN A 500 -36.76 -91.88 32.76
C GLN A 500 -35.89 -93.13 32.59
N ARG A 501 -36.47 -94.30 32.84
CA ARG A 501 -35.79 -95.58 32.62
C ARG A 501 -35.80 -95.96 31.14
N VAL A 502 -34.63 -96.33 30.62
CA VAL A 502 -34.47 -96.90 29.27
C VAL A 502 -33.73 -98.22 29.38
N HIS A 503 -34.30 -99.27 28.81
CA HIS A 503 -33.74 -100.62 28.80
C HIS A 503 -32.93 -100.87 27.53
N SER A 504 -31.86 -101.66 27.66
CA SER A 504 -31.11 -102.22 26.54
C SER A 504 -30.90 -103.71 26.80
N THR A 505 -31.37 -104.55 25.88
CA THR A 505 -31.32 -106.00 26.01
C THR A 505 -30.66 -106.57 24.77
N ALA A 506 -29.66 -107.43 24.95
CA ALA A 506 -28.92 -108.05 23.88
C ALA A 506 -28.69 -109.53 24.21
N VAL A 507 -28.93 -110.37 23.20
CA VAL A 507 -28.60 -111.80 23.23
C VAL A 507 -27.13 -112.00 22.89
N HIS A 508 -26.46 -112.95 23.55
CA HIS A 508 -25.06 -113.29 23.33
C HIS A 508 -24.75 -114.73 23.73
N SER A 509 -23.56 -115.22 23.37
CA SER A 509 -23.08 -116.56 23.73
C SER A 509 -22.23 -116.51 25.00
N GLU A 510 -22.49 -117.40 25.96
CA GLU A 510 -21.69 -117.54 27.19
C GLU A 510 -20.34 -118.27 26.97
N GLY A 511 -19.38 -118.05 27.87
CA GLY A 511 -18.22 -118.95 28.03
C GLY A 511 -17.01 -118.76 27.10
N VAL A 512 -16.85 -117.60 26.46
CA VAL A 512 -15.67 -117.25 25.65
C VAL A 512 -15.14 -115.88 26.07
N VAL A 513 -13.89 -115.51 25.74
CA VAL A 513 -13.38 -114.12 25.90
C VAL A 513 -14.10 -113.21 24.88
N SER A 514 -15.39 -112.98 25.09
CA SER A 514 -16.24 -112.12 24.27
C SER A 514 -16.76 -111.02 25.16
N ASN A 515 -16.51 -109.79 24.75
CA ASN A 515 -17.06 -108.62 25.38
C ASN A 515 -18.36 -108.26 24.65
N HIS A 516 -19.42 -107.98 25.41
CA HIS A 516 -20.71 -107.59 24.87
C HIS A 516 -21.03 -106.17 25.31
N GLY A 517 -21.08 -105.28 24.33
CA GLY A 517 -21.37 -103.88 24.54
C GLY A 517 -22.68 -103.42 23.91
N GLY A 518 -23.18 -102.31 24.42
CA GLY A 518 -24.38 -101.65 23.91
C GLY A 518 -24.35 -100.17 24.27
N THR A 519 -25.20 -99.39 23.59
CA THR A 519 -25.40 -97.97 23.92
C THR A 519 -26.85 -97.72 24.26
N VAL A 520 -27.09 -97.07 25.40
CA VAL A 520 -28.41 -96.59 25.81
C VAL A 520 -28.43 -95.08 25.61
N ASN A 521 -29.30 -94.59 24.73
CA ASN A 521 -29.40 -93.17 24.40
C ASN A 521 -30.71 -92.60 24.93
N TYR A 522 -30.67 -91.37 25.46
CA TYR A 522 -31.85 -90.61 25.81
C TYR A 522 -31.64 -89.12 25.60
N THR A 523 -32.59 -88.48 24.93
CA THR A 523 -32.63 -87.03 24.79
C THR A 523 -33.61 -86.47 25.81
N THR A 524 -33.18 -85.49 26.58
CA THR A 524 -33.91 -85.01 27.75
C THR A 524 -33.76 -83.52 27.97
N THR A 525 -34.77 -82.93 28.59
CA THR A 525 -34.75 -81.56 29.10
C THR A 525 -34.50 -81.58 30.60
N VAL A 526 -33.57 -80.74 31.06
CA VAL A 526 -33.12 -80.72 32.45
C VAL A 526 -33.14 -79.29 32.99
N PRO A 527 -33.77 -79.03 34.17
CA PRO A 527 -33.74 -77.73 34.82
C PRO A 527 -32.38 -77.46 35.48
N ALA A 528 -32.13 -76.19 35.82
CA ALA A 528 -30.87 -75.79 36.42
C ALA A 528 -30.60 -76.51 37.75
N GLY A 529 -29.41 -77.11 37.87
CA GLY A 529 -28.93 -77.71 39.12
C GLY A 529 -29.40 -79.15 39.35
N GLN A 530 -30.07 -79.78 38.39
CA GLN A 530 -30.49 -81.18 38.54
C GLN A 530 -29.29 -82.11 38.63
N THR A 531 -29.26 -82.94 39.66
CA THR A 531 -28.23 -83.97 39.84
C THR A 531 -28.67 -85.30 39.24
N TRP A 532 -27.74 -86.01 38.60
CA TRP A 532 -27.93 -87.33 38.04
C TRP A 532 -26.77 -88.25 38.41
N GLN A 533 -27.05 -89.36 39.08
CA GLN A 533 -26.04 -90.35 39.46
C GLN A 533 -25.86 -91.38 38.35
N ILE A 534 -24.63 -91.58 37.91
CA ILE A 534 -24.30 -92.55 36.86
C ILE A 534 -24.46 -93.96 37.44
N ARG A 535 -25.57 -94.62 37.10
CA ARG A 535 -25.93 -95.96 37.56
C ARG A 535 -26.28 -96.85 36.38
N LEU A 536 -25.89 -98.11 36.47
CA LEU A 536 -26.32 -99.16 35.54
C LEU A 536 -27.11 -100.20 36.34
N GLY A 537 -28.29 -100.54 35.83
CA GLY A 537 -29.22 -101.44 36.49
C GLY A 537 -29.41 -102.75 35.76
N ARG A 538 -29.87 -103.76 36.49
CA ARG A 538 -30.20 -105.08 35.94
C ARG A 538 -31.64 -105.10 35.42
N GLY A 539 -31.79 -105.27 34.11
CA GLY A 539 -33.08 -105.32 33.41
C GLY A 539 -33.88 -106.60 33.70
N GLN A 540 -35.19 -106.53 33.41
CA GLN A 540 -36.13 -107.63 33.70
C GLN A 540 -35.98 -108.82 32.76
N SER A 541 -35.46 -108.62 31.55
CA SER A 541 -35.42 -109.64 30.50
C SER A 541 -34.11 -110.45 30.46
N GLY A 542 -33.13 -110.12 31.30
CA GLY A 542 -31.80 -110.72 31.27
C GLY A 542 -31.63 -111.86 32.28
N ASN A 543 -31.02 -112.97 31.84
CA ASN A 543 -30.73 -114.13 32.68
C ASN A 543 -29.32 -114.11 33.28
N CYS A 544 -28.52 -113.10 32.96
CA CYS A 544 -27.19 -112.93 33.52
C CYS A 544 -27.22 -112.46 34.98
N SER A 545 -26.69 -113.30 35.88
CA SER A 545 -26.53 -113.02 37.31
C SER A 545 -25.45 -113.93 37.92
N GLY A 546 -24.79 -113.45 38.98
CA GLY A 546 -23.74 -114.20 39.69
C GLY A 546 -22.31 -113.76 39.31
N PRO A 547 -21.28 -114.43 39.86
CA PRO A 547 -19.88 -114.16 39.54
C PRO A 547 -19.52 -114.41 38.07
N GLY A 548 -18.54 -113.69 37.54
CA GLY A 548 -18.11 -113.77 36.14
C GLY A 548 -18.68 -112.66 35.24
N MET A 549 -19.19 -111.59 35.86
CA MET A 549 -19.88 -110.48 35.20
C MET A 549 -19.12 -109.16 35.39
N THR A 550 -18.12 -108.91 34.56
CA THR A 550 -17.26 -107.72 34.70
C THR A 550 -17.74 -106.58 33.80
N LEU A 551 -17.90 -105.38 34.36
CA LEU A 551 -18.05 -104.16 33.55
C LEU A 551 -16.66 -103.66 33.15
N VAL A 552 -16.39 -103.59 31.85
CA VAL A 552 -15.06 -103.41 31.28
C VAL A 552 -14.67 -101.93 31.30
N LYS A 553 -13.47 -101.65 31.79
CA LYS A 553 -12.87 -100.31 31.78
C LYS A 553 -12.59 -99.83 30.36
N LEU A 554 -12.42 -98.52 30.21
CA LEU A 554 -12.13 -97.77 28.99
C LEU A 554 -13.24 -97.80 27.92
N SER A 555 -13.89 -98.94 27.71
CA SER A 555 -15.01 -99.12 26.78
C SER A 555 -16.37 -98.75 27.36
N THR A 556 -16.50 -98.69 28.69
CA THR A 556 -17.70 -98.19 29.35
C THR A 556 -17.58 -96.67 29.56
N GLN A 557 -18.49 -95.91 28.95
CA GLN A 557 -18.43 -94.46 28.87
C GLN A 557 -19.82 -93.82 28.98
N VAL A 558 -19.87 -92.57 29.43
CA VAL A 558 -21.05 -91.72 29.32
C VAL A 558 -20.67 -90.46 28.56
N LEU A 559 -21.42 -90.16 27.50
CA LEU A 559 -21.29 -88.93 26.73
C LEU A 559 -22.54 -88.08 26.98
N ILE A 560 -22.35 -86.82 27.33
CA ILE A 560 -23.41 -85.84 27.52
C ILE A 560 -23.15 -84.71 26.55
N TYR A 561 -24.07 -84.48 25.61
CA TYR A 561 -24.05 -83.32 24.73
C TYR A 561 -25.14 -82.35 25.17
N LYS A 562 -24.78 -81.11 25.50
CA LYS A 562 -25.76 -80.03 25.56
C LYS A 562 -26.05 -79.57 24.13
N ILE A 563 -27.27 -79.81 23.66
CA ILE A 563 -27.68 -79.58 22.26
C ILE A 563 -28.59 -78.36 22.10
N GLY A 564 -29.01 -77.74 23.21
CA GLY A 564 -29.78 -76.51 23.19
C GLY A 564 -29.92 -75.89 24.57
N ASN A 565 -30.22 -74.60 24.60
CA ASN A 565 -30.77 -73.93 25.78
C ASN A 565 -32.29 -74.16 25.76
N ASN A 566 -32.84 -74.61 26.89
CA ASN A 566 -34.28 -74.86 27.04
C ASN A 566 -35.04 -73.58 27.37
#